data_AF-A0A3C0QML1-F1
#
_entry.id   AF-A0A3C0QML1-F1
#
_cell.length_a   1.000
_cell.length_b   1.000
_cell.length_c   1.000
_cell.angle_alpha   90.00
_cell.angle_beta   90.00
_cell.angle_gamma   90.00
#
_symmetry.space_group_name_H-M   'P 1'
#
loop_
_entity.id
_entity.type
_entity.pdbx_description
1 polymer ?
#
loop_
_entity_poly.entity_id
_entity_poly.type
_entity_poly.pdbx_seq_one_letter_code
_entity_poly.pdbx_strand_id
1 'polypeptide(L)'
;RFAPHKPQHRSDISARRAMMSQIAERDILLSYPYESISPFLRLLDEAALDPDVTTIKITLYRVATNSRVVEALCQAAENGKDVLVLVELRARFDEENNIMWAKRLIDAGCTVIYGPHNMKVHSKLLLITRRTKDGLQYFTQIGTGNYNEKTSRIYTDLSLMTSNRQIAEDARHVFDALSTDSLVERSDRLLVAPLCLRSHILRMLEEEIHAAENGQEAYFAAKVNSISDRGLMDKLCEASQAGVKIELVVRGICCLKPQVEGYTDNIRIVSIVGRYLEHSRIYIAGTENRRRVYISSADFMTRNTIHRVEVAAPILDKKLKEQAFELVQLCLSDNVKARIGQPDGTFIHCESITDETAVNAQEIQYRRAVEASGQES
;
A
#
# COMPACT_ATOMS: atom_id res chain seq x y z
N ARG A 1 3.22 29.29 3.23
CA ARG A 1 3.46 28.42 2.05
C ARG A 1 4.65 27.53 2.40
N PHE A 2 4.54 26.20 2.32
CA PHE A 2 5.65 25.31 2.69
C PHE A 2 6.84 25.45 1.73
N ALA A 3 8.07 25.28 2.22
CA ALA A 3 9.26 25.21 1.38
C ALA A 3 9.16 24.01 0.42
N PRO A 4 9.57 24.12 -0.85
CA PRO A 4 9.42 23.02 -1.81
C PRO A 4 10.28 21.82 -1.40
N HIS A 5 9.67 20.64 -1.31
CA HIS A 5 10.39 19.38 -1.15
C HIS A 5 10.56 18.76 -2.53
N LYS A 6 11.76 18.24 -2.81
CA LYS A 6 12.04 17.48 -4.03
C LYS A 6 12.08 15.99 -3.68
N PRO A 7 11.35 15.13 -4.38
CA PRO A 7 11.48 13.68 -4.20
C PRO A 7 12.92 13.23 -4.39
N GLN A 8 13.39 12.36 -3.52
CA GLN A 8 14.78 11.91 -3.43
C GLN A 8 14.99 10.61 -4.21
N HIS A 9 16.16 10.46 -4.82
CA HIS A 9 16.58 9.17 -5.37
C HIS A 9 17.25 8.36 -4.27
N ARG A 10 16.93 7.08 -4.13
CA ARG A 10 17.62 6.23 -3.16
C ARG A 10 19.00 5.85 -3.66
N SER A 11 20.04 6.05 -2.84
CA SER A 11 21.43 5.69 -3.18
C SER A 11 21.63 4.19 -3.41
N ASP A 12 20.81 3.37 -2.78
CA ASP A 12 20.87 1.92 -2.86
C ASP A 12 20.14 1.34 -4.10
N ILE A 13 19.48 2.18 -4.91
CA ILE A 13 18.94 1.82 -6.23
C ILE A 13 19.85 2.42 -7.30
N SER A 14 20.65 1.57 -7.93
CA SER A 14 21.59 1.99 -8.98
C SER A 14 20.85 2.45 -10.24
N ALA A 15 21.22 3.64 -10.72
CA ALA A 15 20.79 4.15 -12.03
C ALA A 15 21.42 3.39 -13.21
N ARG A 16 22.56 2.71 -12.99
CA ARG A 16 23.33 2.02 -14.04
C ARG A 16 22.97 0.55 -14.21
N ARG A 17 22.23 -0.03 -13.25
CA ARG A 17 21.81 -1.43 -13.27
C ARG A 17 20.33 -1.52 -13.66
N ALA A 18 19.98 -2.62 -14.33
CA ALA A 18 18.60 -2.99 -14.61
C ALA A 18 17.78 -3.07 -13.32
N MET A 19 16.55 -2.56 -13.35
CA MET A 19 15.58 -2.63 -12.26
C MET A 19 15.16 -4.07 -11.98
N MET A 20 14.89 -4.89 -13.00
CA MET A 20 14.52 -6.29 -12.79
C MET A 20 15.64 -7.07 -12.09
N SER A 21 16.90 -6.84 -12.46
CA SER A 21 18.05 -7.45 -11.75
C SER A 21 18.13 -7.03 -10.29
N GLN A 22 17.88 -5.75 -9.99
CA GLN A 22 17.92 -5.26 -8.61
C GLN A 22 16.77 -5.80 -7.75
N ILE A 23 15.57 -5.92 -8.33
CA ILE A 23 14.41 -6.52 -7.67
C ILE A 23 14.61 -8.03 -7.44
N ALA A 24 15.29 -8.72 -8.37
CA ALA A 24 15.63 -10.13 -8.23
C ALA A 24 16.60 -10.40 -7.07
N GLU A 25 17.47 -9.45 -6.75
CA GLU A 25 18.42 -9.55 -5.65
C GLU A 25 17.78 -9.27 -4.29
N ARG A 26 16.85 -8.31 -4.25
CA ARG A 26 16.16 -7.92 -3.02
C ARG A 26 14.89 -7.13 -3.33
N ASP A 27 13.92 -7.26 -2.42
CA ASP A 27 12.72 -6.44 -2.45
C ASP A 27 13.06 -4.95 -2.28
N ILE A 28 12.26 -4.09 -2.90
CA ILE A 28 12.38 -2.63 -2.83
C ILE A 28 11.05 -2.07 -2.34
N LEU A 29 11.07 -1.26 -1.28
CA LEU A 29 9.92 -0.50 -0.78
C LEU A 29 10.16 0.99 -1.00
N LEU A 30 9.37 1.61 -1.87
CA LEU A 30 9.41 3.06 -2.09
C LEU A 30 8.36 3.78 -1.23
N SER A 31 8.69 4.96 -0.75
CA SER A 31 7.83 5.84 0.07
C SER A 31 7.64 7.20 -0.57
N TYR A 32 6.48 7.39 -1.19
CA TYR A 32 6.05 8.67 -1.76
C TYR A 32 5.51 9.58 -0.65
N PRO A 33 5.61 10.93 -0.77
CA PRO A 33 6.28 11.68 -1.84
C PRO A 33 7.78 11.92 -1.57
N TYR A 34 8.33 11.29 -0.53
CA TYR A 34 9.71 11.49 -0.09
C TYR A 34 10.71 10.97 -1.12
N GLU A 35 10.40 9.85 -1.74
CA GLU A 35 11.22 9.19 -2.75
C GLU A 35 10.62 9.35 -4.16
N SER A 36 11.46 9.29 -5.18
CA SER A 36 11.06 9.42 -6.57
C SER A 36 10.29 8.19 -7.06
N ILE A 37 9.25 8.41 -7.87
CA ILE A 37 8.54 7.34 -8.60
C ILE A 37 9.36 6.75 -9.76
N SER A 38 10.48 7.39 -10.11
CA SER A 38 11.33 6.99 -11.24
C SER A 38 11.71 5.51 -11.29
N PRO A 39 12.05 4.81 -10.19
CA PRO A 39 12.38 3.38 -10.25
C PRO A 39 11.22 2.50 -10.75
N PHE A 40 9.97 2.85 -10.40
CA PHE A 40 8.79 2.15 -10.91
C PHE A 40 8.59 2.38 -12.42
N LEU A 41 8.76 3.63 -12.87
CA LEU A 41 8.69 3.94 -14.30
C LEU A 41 9.80 3.23 -15.09
N ARG A 42 11.03 3.21 -14.55
CA ARG A 42 12.15 2.46 -15.13
C ARG A 42 11.86 0.96 -15.25
N LEU A 43 11.19 0.37 -14.27
CA LEU A 43 10.78 -1.04 -14.34
C LEU A 43 9.82 -1.28 -15.52
N LEU A 44 8.84 -0.39 -15.73
CA LEU A 44 7.92 -0.49 -16.86
C LEU A 44 8.63 -0.28 -18.21
N ASP A 45 9.48 0.74 -18.31
CA ASP A 45 10.27 1.03 -19.51
C ASP A 45 11.18 -0.17 -19.86
N GLU A 46 11.84 -0.76 -18.86
CA GLU A 46 12.68 -1.96 -19.03
C GLU A 46 11.85 -3.17 -19.45
N ALA A 47 10.71 -3.40 -18.81
CA ALA A 47 9.80 -4.49 -19.14
C ALA A 47 9.19 -4.34 -20.53
N ALA A 48 9.01 -3.12 -21.04
CA ALA A 48 8.52 -2.87 -22.39
C ALA A 48 9.56 -3.20 -23.47
N LEU A 49 10.86 -3.05 -23.17
CA LEU A 49 11.96 -3.24 -24.12
C LEU A 49 12.61 -4.62 -24.07
N ASP A 50 12.56 -5.31 -22.92
CA ASP A 50 13.21 -6.61 -22.76
C ASP A 50 12.55 -7.68 -23.67
N PRO A 51 13.30 -8.34 -24.58
CA PRO A 51 12.77 -9.38 -25.46
C PRO A 51 12.35 -10.66 -24.71
N ASP A 52 12.87 -10.88 -23.49
CA ASP A 52 12.53 -12.04 -22.66
C ASP A 52 11.24 -11.81 -21.86
N VAL A 53 10.74 -10.57 -21.78
CA VAL A 53 9.45 -10.29 -21.12
C VAL A 53 8.31 -10.73 -22.03
N THR A 54 7.45 -11.59 -21.50
CA THR A 54 6.35 -12.23 -22.24
C THR A 54 5.00 -11.58 -21.95
N THR A 55 4.74 -11.22 -20.70
CA THR A 55 3.44 -10.67 -20.29
C THR A 55 3.60 -9.51 -19.32
N ILE A 56 2.73 -8.51 -19.43
CA ILE A 56 2.57 -7.44 -18.44
C ILE A 56 1.09 -7.33 -18.08
N LYS A 57 0.74 -7.55 -16.80
CA LYS A 57 -0.62 -7.39 -16.30
C LYS A 57 -0.66 -6.25 -15.27
N ILE A 58 -1.57 -5.27 -15.41
CA ILE A 58 -1.63 -4.11 -14.52
C ILE A 58 -3.05 -3.62 -14.26
N THR A 59 -3.33 -3.15 -13.03
CA THR A 59 -4.59 -2.49 -12.67
C THR A 59 -4.46 -0.97 -12.65
N LEU A 60 -5.25 -0.26 -13.44
CA LEU A 60 -5.28 1.21 -13.53
C LEU A 60 -6.62 1.74 -13.00
N TYR A 61 -6.60 2.34 -11.81
CA TYR A 61 -7.78 2.95 -11.19
C TYR A 61 -8.06 4.38 -11.71
N ARG A 62 -6.99 5.18 -11.86
CA ARG A 62 -7.00 6.56 -12.34
C ARG A 62 -5.68 6.87 -13.02
N VAL A 63 -5.73 7.37 -14.24
CA VAL A 63 -4.54 7.67 -15.04
C VAL A 63 -4.45 9.18 -15.27
N ALA A 64 -3.26 9.77 -15.07
CA ALA A 64 -3.04 11.19 -15.39
C ALA A 64 -3.17 11.45 -16.90
N THR A 65 -3.58 12.65 -17.31
CA THR A 65 -3.83 13.04 -18.72
C THR A 65 -2.63 12.85 -19.66
N ASN A 66 -1.40 12.82 -19.14
CA ASN A 66 -0.18 12.40 -19.86
C ASN A 66 0.55 11.37 -18.98
N SER A 67 0.21 10.09 -19.11
CA SER A 67 0.77 9.05 -18.27
C SER A 67 1.87 8.27 -18.97
N ARG A 68 3.10 8.40 -18.45
CA ARG A 68 4.23 7.57 -18.85
C ARG A 68 3.97 6.07 -18.66
N VAL A 69 3.10 5.72 -17.72
CA VAL A 69 2.68 4.32 -17.51
C VAL A 69 1.94 3.81 -18.74
N VAL A 70 0.98 4.58 -19.29
CA VAL A 70 0.26 4.15 -20.50
C VAL A 70 1.18 4.11 -21.71
N GLU A 71 2.10 5.07 -21.84
CA GLU A 71 3.10 5.06 -22.91
C GLU A 71 3.97 3.79 -22.89
N ALA A 72 4.49 3.42 -21.72
CA ALA A 72 5.28 2.19 -21.57
C ALA A 72 4.46 0.93 -21.88
N LEU A 73 3.18 0.89 -21.52
CA LEU A 73 2.29 -0.24 -21.81
C LEU A 73 1.99 -0.36 -23.31
N CYS A 74 1.70 0.76 -23.99
CA CYS A 74 1.54 0.78 -25.44
C CYS A 74 2.82 0.27 -26.14
N GLN A 75 3.98 0.78 -25.73
CA GLN A 75 5.27 0.34 -26.29
C GLN A 75 5.53 -1.15 -26.05
N ALA A 76 5.15 -1.68 -24.88
CA ALA A 76 5.27 -3.09 -24.58
C ALA A 76 4.43 -3.95 -25.53
N ALA A 77 3.18 -3.55 -25.79
CA ALA A 77 2.29 -4.25 -26.72
C ALA A 77 2.80 -4.16 -28.17
N GLU A 78 3.26 -2.99 -28.61
CA GLU A 78 3.90 -2.78 -29.91
C GLU A 78 5.15 -3.65 -30.09
N ASN A 79 5.89 -3.92 -29.00
CA ASN A 79 7.03 -4.83 -28.95
C ASN A 79 6.63 -6.32 -28.81
N GLY A 80 5.35 -6.67 -29.03
CA GLY A 80 4.86 -8.05 -29.09
C GLY A 80 4.61 -8.73 -27.74
N LYS A 81 4.52 -7.97 -26.65
CA LYS A 81 4.23 -8.50 -25.31
C LYS A 81 2.73 -8.63 -25.12
N ASP A 82 2.28 -9.65 -24.39
CA ASP A 82 0.89 -9.76 -24.00
C ASP A 82 0.61 -8.80 -22.82
N VAL A 83 -0.02 -7.68 -23.13
CA VAL A 83 -0.31 -6.61 -22.16
C VAL A 83 -1.78 -6.63 -21.79
N LEU A 84 -2.08 -7.02 -20.54
CA LEU A 84 -3.43 -6.96 -19.96
C LEU A 84 -3.55 -5.75 -19.04
N VAL A 85 -4.49 -4.86 -19.34
CA VAL A 85 -4.76 -3.68 -18.52
C VAL A 85 -6.19 -3.73 -18.01
N LEU A 86 -6.35 -3.73 -16.69
CA LEU A 86 -7.66 -3.52 -16.07
C LEU A 86 -7.88 -2.02 -15.86
N VAL A 87 -8.94 -1.47 -16.45
CA VAL A 87 -9.30 -0.05 -16.30
C VAL A 87 -10.59 0.08 -15.47
N GLU A 88 -10.55 0.87 -14.39
CA GLU A 88 -11.75 1.17 -13.60
C GLU A 88 -12.52 2.34 -14.23
N LEU A 89 -13.64 2.06 -14.90
CA LEU A 89 -14.48 3.09 -15.53
C LEU A 89 -15.35 3.86 -14.52
N ARG A 90 -15.64 3.32 -13.32
CA ARG A 90 -16.54 3.96 -12.34
C ARG A 90 -15.81 4.89 -11.37
N ALA A 91 -14.62 5.35 -11.73
CA ALA A 91 -13.90 6.38 -10.98
C ALA A 91 -14.56 7.75 -11.23
N ARG A 92 -15.39 8.21 -10.26
CA ARG A 92 -16.10 9.49 -10.36
C ARG A 92 -15.13 10.61 -10.78
N PHE A 93 -15.56 11.40 -11.77
CA PHE A 93 -14.88 12.59 -12.32
C PHE A 93 -13.71 12.33 -13.29
N ASP A 94 -13.37 11.07 -13.61
CA ASP A 94 -12.29 10.73 -14.54
C ASP A 94 -12.76 9.86 -15.73
N GLU A 95 -14.08 9.73 -15.94
CA GLU A 95 -14.63 8.78 -16.92
C GLU A 95 -14.16 9.04 -18.36
N GLU A 96 -14.18 10.30 -18.82
CA GLU A 96 -13.75 10.67 -20.17
C GLU A 96 -12.27 10.35 -20.42
N ASN A 97 -11.40 10.66 -19.45
CA ASN A 97 -9.97 10.35 -19.53
C ASN A 97 -9.74 8.84 -19.58
N ASN A 98 -10.43 8.06 -18.74
CA ASN A 98 -10.29 6.61 -18.71
C ASN A 98 -10.77 5.97 -20.03
N ILE A 99 -11.82 6.49 -20.66
CA ILE A 99 -12.28 6.04 -21.98
C ILE A 99 -11.23 6.32 -23.06
N MET A 100 -10.67 7.53 -23.08
CA MET A 100 -9.62 7.90 -24.04
C MET A 100 -8.38 7.00 -23.89
N TRP A 101 -7.98 6.71 -22.65
CA TRP A 101 -6.85 5.82 -22.38
C TRP A 101 -7.11 4.37 -22.77
N ALA A 102 -8.30 3.86 -22.46
CA ALA A 102 -8.70 2.52 -22.88
C ALA A 102 -8.61 2.38 -24.40
N LYS A 103 -9.09 3.38 -25.15
CA LYS A 103 -8.98 3.40 -26.61
C LYS A 103 -7.52 3.35 -27.07
N ARG A 104 -6.66 4.22 -26.52
CA ARG A 104 -5.23 4.25 -26.89
C ARG A 104 -4.50 2.93 -26.59
N LEU A 105 -4.82 2.28 -25.48
CA LEU A 105 -4.28 0.97 -25.13
C LEU A 105 -4.73 -0.12 -26.12
N ILE A 106 -6.02 -0.14 -26.47
CA ILE A 106 -6.58 -1.07 -27.46
C ILE A 106 -5.94 -0.86 -28.83
N ASP A 107 -5.82 0.39 -29.28
CA ASP A 107 -5.22 0.75 -30.57
C ASP A 107 -3.75 0.29 -30.66
N ALA A 108 -3.02 0.25 -29.53
CA ALA A 108 -1.65 -0.25 -29.44
C ALA A 108 -1.55 -1.80 -29.31
N GLY A 109 -2.68 -2.51 -29.22
CA GLY A 109 -2.72 -3.96 -29.10
C GLY A 109 -2.78 -4.51 -27.66
N CYS A 110 -3.02 -3.66 -26.65
CA CYS A 110 -3.26 -4.14 -25.29
C CYS A 110 -4.65 -4.78 -25.16
N THR A 111 -4.75 -5.85 -24.39
CA THR A 111 -6.03 -6.37 -23.92
C THR A 111 -6.53 -5.50 -22.78
N VAL A 112 -7.62 -4.76 -22.99
CA VAL A 112 -8.25 -3.95 -21.94
C VAL A 112 -9.47 -4.68 -21.38
N ILE A 113 -9.47 -4.92 -20.08
CA ILE A 113 -10.63 -5.46 -19.35
C ILE A 113 -11.19 -4.43 -18.38
N TYR A 114 -12.47 -4.57 -18.10
CA TYR A 114 -13.16 -3.80 -17.08
C TYR A 114 -13.42 -4.72 -15.88
N GLY A 115 -13.25 -4.20 -14.67
CA GLY A 115 -13.44 -4.98 -13.45
C GLY A 115 -14.87 -5.53 -13.32
N PRO A 116 -15.11 -6.42 -12.33
CA PRO A 116 -16.38 -7.12 -12.18
C PRO A 116 -17.60 -6.21 -12.17
N HIS A 117 -18.71 -6.65 -12.77
CA HIS A 117 -19.87 -5.79 -13.03
C HIS A 117 -20.44 -5.09 -11.78
N ASN A 118 -20.23 -5.65 -10.58
CA ASN A 118 -20.72 -5.13 -9.30
C ASN A 118 -19.64 -4.76 -8.29
N MET A 119 -18.36 -4.71 -8.66
CA MET A 119 -17.27 -4.37 -7.74
C MET A 119 -16.32 -3.33 -8.34
N LYS A 120 -15.77 -2.48 -7.48
CA LYS A 120 -14.68 -1.59 -7.90
C LYS A 120 -13.34 -2.24 -7.65
N VAL A 121 -12.44 -2.17 -8.63
CA VAL A 121 -11.06 -2.64 -8.48
C VAL A 121 -10.20 -1.48 -8.03
N HIS A 122 -9.76 -1.53 -6.78
CA HIS A 122 -8.99 -0.46 -6.14
C HIS A 122 -7.59 -0.92 -5.69
N SER A 123 -7.21 -2.16 -6.00
CA SER A 123 -5.82 -2.62 -5.95
C SER A 123 -4.93 -1.81 -6.90
N LYS A 124 -3.65 -1.67 -6.54
CA LYS A 124 -2.59 -1.22 -7.45
C LYS A 124 -1.58 -2.34 -7.55
N LEU A 125 -1.77 -3.15 -8.58
CA LEU A 125 -1.05 -4.38 -8.81
C LEU A 125 -0.47 -4.37 -10.22
N LEU A 126 0.80 -4.72 -10.34
CA LEU A 126 1.51 -4.99 -11.58
C LEU A 126 2.17 -6.37 -11.47
N LEU A 127 2.07 -7.18 -12.51
CA LEU A 127 2.77 -8.45 -12.66
C LEU A 127 3.46 -8.49 -14.02
N ILE A 128 4.78 -8.64 -14.02
CA ILE A 128 5.60 -8.84 -15.21
C ILE A 128 6.11 -10.29 -15.19
N THR A 129 5.95 -11.00 -16.31
CA THR A 129 6.48 -12.35 -16.51
C THR A 129 7.60 -12.32 -17.53
N ARG A 130 8.79 -12.74 -17.12
CA ARG A 130 9.99 -12.84 -17.93
C ARG A 130 10.40 -14.30 -18.09
N ARG A 131 10.71 -14.73 -19.31
CA ARG A 131 11.19 -16.08 -19.62
C ARG A 131 12.71 -16.09 -19.57
N THR A 132 13.29 -16.87 -18.67
CA THR A 132 14.73 -17.06 -18.58
C THR A 132 15.10 -18.49 -18.98
N LYS A 133 16.41 -18.78 -19.06
CA LYS A 133 16.90 -20.15 -19.29
C LYS A 133 16.47 -21.13 -18.20
N ASP A 134 16.25 -20.62 -16.98
CA ASP A 134 15.92 -21.41 -15.78
C ASP A 134 14.40 -21.48 -15.51
N GLY A 135 13.57 -20.91 -16.40
CA GLY A 135 12.11 -20.94 -16.32
C GLY A 135 11.47 -19.55 -16.31
N LEU A 136 10.31 -19.42 -15.68
CA LEU A 136 9.62 -18.15 -15.55
C LEU A 136 10.09 -17.39 -14.31
N GLN A 137 10.50 -16.15 -14.53
CA GLN A 137 10.78 -15.17 -13.49
C GLN A 137 9.65 -14.14 -13.45
N TYR A 138 9.28 -13.73 -12.24
CA TYR A 138 8.19 -12.79 -12.03
C TYR A 138 8.68 -11.54 -11.31
N PHE A 139 8.10 -10.40 -11.66
CA PHE A 139 8.28 -9.15 -10.93
C PHE A 139 6.91 -8.58 -10.63
N THR A 140 6.61 -8.44 -9.35
CA THR A 140 5.32 -7.92 -8.87
C THR A 140 5.54 -6.57 -8.21
N GLN A 141 4.72 -5.59 -8.55
CA GLN A 141 4.62 -4.34 -7.79
C GLN A 141 3.23 -4.24 -7.15
N ILE A 142 3.21 -3.86 -5.87
CA ILE A 142 1.99 -3.63 -5.08
C ILE A 142 2.06 -2.25 -4.43
N GLY A 143 1.05 -1.42 -4.68
CA GLY A 143 0.96 -0.05 -4.17
C GLY A 143 -0.20 0.17 -3.20
N THR A 144 -0.02 1.09 -2.24
CA THR A 144 -1.13 1.58 -1.38
C THR A 144 -1.98 2.66 -2.06
N GLY A 145 -1.45 3.27 -3.11
CA GLY A 145 -2.06 4.37 -3.87
C GLY A 145 -1.75 4.29 -5.37
N ASN A 146 -2.36 5.19 -6.13
CA ASN A 146 -2.42 5.13 -7.61
C ASN A 146 -1.09 5.48 -8.30
N TYR A 147 -0.92 4.97 -9.53
CA TYR A 147 0.21 5.27 -10.42
C TYR A 147 0.12 6.66 -11.07
N ASN A 148 0.00 7.72 -10.27
CA ASN A 148 -0.12 9.08 -10.77
C ASN A 148 1.02 9.97 -10.22
N GLU A 149 1.86 10.48 -11.12
CA GLU A 149 3.04 11.29 -10.79
C GLU A 149 2.72 12.62 -10.10
N LYS A 150 1.52 13.17 -10.30
CA LYS A 150 1.07 14.37 -9.59
C LYS A 150 0.68 14.01 -8.16
N THR A 151 -0.09 12.96 -7.98
CA THR A 151 -0.54 12.52 -6.64
C THR A 151 0.63 12.00 -5.82
N SER A 152 1.61 11.33 -6.44
CA SER A 152 2.81 10.86 -5.75
C SER A 152 3.68 11.98 -5.16
N ARG A 153 3.33 13.26 -5.37
CA ARG A 153 4.02 14.43 -4.75
C ARG A 153 3.26 15.02 -3.56
N ILE A 154 2.02 14.59 -3.33
CA ILE A 154 1.14 15.15 -2.28
C ILE A 154 0.50 14.10 -1.38
N TYR A 155 0.40 12.84 -1.83
CA TYR A 155 -0.08 11.71 -1.04
C TYR A 155 1.10 10.91 -0.50
N THR A 156 1.01 10.46 0.75
CA THR A 156 1.97 9.49 1.29
C THR A 156 1.57 8.09 0.88
N ASP A 157 2.39 7.40 0.09
CA ASP A 157 2.06 6.06 -0.44
C ASP A 157 3.27 5.15 -0.40
N LEU A 158 3.05 3.86 -0.23
CA LEU A 158 4.07 2.83 -0.30
C LEU A 158 3.93 2.03 -1.59
N SER A 159 5.07 1.64 -2.17
CA SER A 159 5.17 0.82 -3.38
C SER A 159 6.22 -0.28 -3.17
N LEU A 160 5.76 -1.52 -2.99
CA LEU A 160 6.60 -2.70 -2.87
C LEU A 160 6.85 -3.29 -4.26
N MET A 161 8.11 -3.52 -4.61
CA MET A 161 8.55 -4.27 -5.79
C MET A 161 9.30 -5.52 -5.33
N THR A 162 8.88 -6.70 -5.80
CA THR A 162 9.41 -7.99 -5.37
C THR A 162 9.47 -8.98 -6.52
N SER A 163 10.44 -9.90 -6.49
CA SER A 163 10.47 -11.08 -7.36
C SER A 163 10.02 -12.36 -6.64
N ASN A 164 9.34 -12.22 -5.49
CA ASN A 164 8.86 -13.37 -4.73
C ASN A 164 7.81 -14.15 -5.53
N ARG A 165 8.10 -15.44 -5.75
CA ARG A 165 7.28 -16.32 -6.57
C ARG A 165 5.86 -16.53 -6.03
N GLN A 166 5.70 -16.69 -4.72
CA GLN A 166 4.38 -16.93 -4.12
C GLN A 166 3.49 -15.69 -4.21
N ILE A 167 4.06 -14.49 -4.01
CA ILE A 167 3.35 -13.23 -4.24
C ILE A 167 2.95 -13.09 -5.72
N ALA A 168 3.82 -13.49 -6.65
CA ALA A 168 3.51 -13.44 -8.08
C ALA A 168 2.42 -14.44 -8.49
N GLU A 169 2.42 -15.64 -7.91
CA GLU A 169 1.38 -16.66 -8.15
C GLU A 169 0.00 -16.18 -7.65
N ASP A 170 -0.05 -15.55 -6.47
CA ASP A 170 -1.28 -14.91 -5.99
C ASP A 170 -1.70 -13.73 -6.88
N ALA A 171 -0.77 -12.88 -7.31
CA ALA A 171 -1.05 -11.76 -8.20
C ALA A 171 -1.63 -12.26 -9.54
N ARG A 172 -1.10 -13.38 -10.06
CA ARG A 172 -1.63 -14.04 -11.26
C ARG A 172 -3.06 -14.52 -11.02
N HIS A 173 -3.35 -15.17 -9.89
CA HIS A 173 -4.72 -15.59 -9.54
C HIS A 173 -5.68 -14.40 -9.45
N VAL A 174 -5.22 -13.25 -8.91
CA VAL A 174 -6.02 -12.01 -8.90
C VAL A 174 -6.38 -11.58 -10.32
N PHE A 175 -5.41 -11.52 -11.24
CA PHE A 175 -5.70 -11.15 -12.63
C PHE A 175 -6.58 -12.16 -13.35
N ASP A 176 -6.36 -13.46 -13.15
CA ASP A 176 -7.15 -14.50 -13.81
C ASP A 176 -8.61 -14.48 -13.31
N ALA A 177 -8.82 -14.22 -12.01
CA ALA A 177 -10.16 -14.04 -11.45
C ALA A 177 -10.86 -12.81 -12.03
N LEU A 178 -10.15 -11.68 -12.10
CA LEU A 178 -10.67 -10.44 -12.68
C LEU A 178 -11.04 -10.58 -14.16
N SER A 179 -10.25 -11.33 -14.93
CA SER A 179 -10.53 -11.60 -16.35
C SER A 179 -11.75 -12.50 -16.58
N THR A 180 -12.19 -13.24 -15.57
CA THR A 180 -13.31 -14.21 -15.64
C THR A 180 -14.54 -13.78 -14.84
N ASP A 181 -14.59 -12.51 -14.41
CA ASP A 181 -15.65 -11.96 -13.55
C ASP A 181 -15.85 -12.78 -12.25
N SER A 182 -14.76 -13.36 -11.74
CA SER A 182 -14.74 -14.17 -10.52
C SER A 182 -13.93 -13.52 -9.39
N LEU A 183 -14.02 -14.09 -8.18
CA LEU A 183 -13.35 -13.57 -6.98
C LEU A 183 -12.29 -14.55 -6.50
N VAL A 184 -11.23 -14.00 -5.91
CA VAL A 184 -10.17 -14.81 -5.29
C VAL A 184 -10.68 -15.34 -3.94
N GLU A 185 -11.02 -16.63 -3.91
CA GLU A 185 -11.49 -17.31 -2.69
C GLU A 185 -10.35 -17.67 -1.74
N ARG A 186 -9.15 -17.90 -2.27
CA ARG A 186 -7.94 -18.28 -1.52
C ARG A 186 -6.69 -17.70 -2.16
N SER A 187 -5.78 -17.26 -1.31
CA SER A 187 -4.44 -16.78 -1.66
C SER A 187 -3.47 -17.13 -0.54
N ASP A 188 -2.22 -17.40 -0.89
CA ASP A 188 -1.23 -17.94 0.06
C ASP A 188 -0.52 -16.83 0.85
N ARG A 189 -0.21 -15.71 0.18
CA ARG A 189 0.56 -14.57 0.70
C ARG A 189 -0.24 -13.28 0.66
N LEU A 190 -0.80 -12.93 -0.50
CA LEU A 190 -1.61 -11.73 -0.66
C LEU A 190 -2.92 -11.88 0.13
N LEU A 191 -3.44 -10.78 0.64
CA LEU A 191 -4.78 -10.72 1.22
C LEU A 191 -5.68 -9.99 0.24
N VAL A 192 -6.63 -10.71 -0.36
CA VAL A 192 -7.47 -10.17 -1.43
C VAL A 192 -8.90 -9.96 -0.94
N ALA A 193 -9.41 -8.73 -1.05
CA ALA A 193 -10.82 -8.44 -0.80
C ALA A 193 -11.67 -8.87 -2.01
N PRO A 194 -12.92 -9.30 -1.80
CA PRO A 194 -13.65 -9.27 -0.52
C PRO A 194 -13.52 -10.54 0.33
N LEU A 195 -13.05 -11.66 -0.23
CA LEU A 195 -13.22 -12.97 0.41
C LEU A 195 -12.11 -13.32 1.41
N CYS A 196 -10.88 -12.83 1.20
CA CYS A 196 -9.73 -13.19 2.02
C CYS A 196 -9.30 -12.08 2.99
N LEU A 197 -9.42 -10.81 2.61
CA LEU A 197 -8.82 -9.71 3.37
C LEU A 197 -9.36 -9.58 4.80
N ARG A 198 -10.68 -9.46 4.95
CA ARG A 198 -11.32 -9.20 6.24
C ARG A 198 -11.15 -10.36 7.22
N SER A 199 -11.38 -11.59 6.75
CA SER A 199 -11.22 -12.81 7.54
C SER A 199 -9.78 -12.98 8.05
N HIS A 200 -8.79 -12.61 7.24
CA HIS A 200 -7.39 -12.61 7.66
C HIS A 200 -7.07 -11.58 8.73
N ILE A 201 -7.57 -10.35 8.62
CA ILE A 201 -7.36 -9.33 9.65
C ILE A 201 -8.01 -9.76 10.96
N LEU A 202 -9.23 -10.31 10.91
CA LEU A 202 -9.91 -10.85 12.09
C LEU A 202 -9.11 -11.99 12.73
N ARG A 203 -8.54 -12.90 11.93
CA ARG A 203 -7.66 -13.97 12.41
C ARG A 203 -6.35 -13.43 13.01
N MET A 204 -5.76 -12.39 12.42
CA MET A 204 -4.57 -11.75 13.01
C MET A 204 -4.88 -11.17 14.40
N LEU A 205 -6.06 -10.58 14.59
CA LEU A 205 -6.50 -10.10 15.91
C LEU A 205 -6.80 -11.25 16.87
N GLU A 206 -7.44 -12.33 16.40
CA GLU A 206 -7.68 -13.55 17.19
C GLU A 206 -6.37 -14.15 17.74
N GLU A 207 -5.35 -14.24 16.88
CA GLU A 207 -4.05 -14.77 17.27
C GLU A 207 -3.36 -13.89 18.34
N GLU A 208 -3.56 -12.57 18.30
CA GLU A 208 -3.06 -11.68 19.35
C GLU A 208 -3.91 -11.73 20.64
N ILE A 209 -5.23 -11.92 20.54
CA ILE A 209 -6.10 -12.19 21.70
C ILE A 209 -5.59 -13.42 22.45
N HIS A 210 -5.40 -14.54 21.74
CA HIS A 210 -4.86 -15.75 22.35
C HIS A 210 -3.45 -15.56 22.93
N ALA A 211 -2.61 -14.75 22.30
CA ALA A 211 -1.30 -14.43 22.87
C ALA A 211 -1.45 -13.69 24.23
N ALA A 212 -2.32 -12.69 24.30
CA ALA A 212 -2.58 -11.93 25.52
C ALA A 212 -3.17 -12.79 26.65
N GLU A 213 -4.16 -13.64 26.33
CA GLU A 213 -4.78 -14.58 27.27
C GLU A 213 -3.77 -15.58 27.86
N ASN A 214 -2.75 -15.93 27.08
CA ASN A 214 -1.65 -16.79 27.53
C ASN A 214 -0.50 -16.03 28.22
N GLY A 215 -0.70 -14.75 28.54
CA GLY A 215 0.30 -13.90 29.21
C GLY A 215 1.49 -13.51 28.34
N GLN A 216 1.38 -13.66 27.01
CA GLN A 216 2.41 -13.22 26.06
C GLN A 216 2.18 -11.76 25.66
N GLU A 217 3.24 -11.07 25.25
CA GLU A 217 3.08 -9.75 24.65
C GLU A 217 2.29 -9.84 23.35
N ALA A 218 1.18 -9.09 23.29
CA ALA A 218 0.27 -9.04 22.17
C ALA A 218 0.15 -7.62 21.65
N TYR A 219 0.28 -7.46 20.33
CA TYR A 219 0.35 -6.15 19.71
C TYR A 219 -0.33 -6.12 18.36
N PHE A 220 -1.16 -5.10 18.14
CA PHE A 220 -1.72 -4.79 16.84
C PHE A 220 -1.58 -3.30 16.54
N ALA A 221 -1.18 -2.97 15.32
CA ALA A 221 -1.22 -1.59 14.86
C ALA A 221 -1.72 -1.49 13.42
N ALA A 222 -2.38 -0.38 13.12
CA ALA A 222 -2.80 -0.09 11.78
C ALA A 222 -2.67 1.40 11.46
N LYS A 223 -2.05 1.69 10.33
CA LYS A 223 -2.17 2.99 9.66
C LYS A 223 -3.21 2.83 8.57
N VAL A 224 -4.28 3.61 8.61
CA VAL A 224 -5.36 3.60 7.62
C VAL A 224 -5.92 5.00 7.41
N ASN A 225 -6.64 5.20 6.32
CA ASN A 225 -7.28 6.48 6.07
C ASN A 225 -8.61 6.60 6.78
N SER A 226 -9.31 5.48 7.01
CA SER A 226 -10.61 5.47 7.69
C SER A 226 -10.94 4.12 8.33
N ILE A 227 -11.76 4.18 9.39
CA ILE A 227 -12.31 3.02 10.10
C ILE A 227 -13.83 3.22 10.26
N SER A 228 -14.61 2.30 9.69
CA SER A 228 -16.07 2.24 9.85
C SER A 228 -16.67 0.83 9.68
N ASP A 229 -15.86 -0.19 9.41
CA ASP A 229 -16.31 -1.59 9.36
C ASP A 229 -16.64 -2.08 10.77
N ARG A 230 -17.92 -2.36 11.02
CA ARG A 230 -18.41 -2.76 12.36
C ARG A 230 -17.73 -4.02 12.88
N GLY A 231 -17.62 -5.08 12.08
CA GLY A 231 -17.04 -6.33 12.57
C GLY A 231 -15.54 -6.23 12.86
N LEU A 232 -14.80 -5.37 12.15
CA LEU A 232 -13.41 -5.06 12.52
C LEU A 232 -13.35 -4.23 13.80
N MET A 233 -14.25 -3.25 13.99
CA MET A 233 -14.30 -2.47 15.23
C MET A 233 -14.68 -3.33 16.44
N ASP A 234 -15.66 -4.22 16.31
CA ASP A 234 -16.08 -5.15 17.36
C ASP A 234 -14.89 -6.06 17.76
N LYS A 235 -14.13 -6.58 16.78
CA LYS A 235 -12.95 -7.40 17.06
C LYS A 235 -11.77 -6.63 17.66
N LEU A 236 -11.59 -5.36 17.29
CA LEU A 236 -10.60 -4.47 17.94
C LEU A 236 -10.98 -4.19 19.41
N CYS A 237 -12.27 -4.02 19.70
CA CYS A 237 -12.78 -3.88 21.06
C CYS A 237 -12.52 -5.15 21.88
N GLU A 238 -12.85 -6.32 21.33
CA GLU A 238 -12.58 -7.61 21.95
C GLU A 238 -11.08 -7.81 22.25
N ALA A 239 -10.21 -7.49 21.27
CA ALA A 239 -8.76 -7.54 21.44
C ALA A 239 -8.27 -6.59 22.54
N SER A 240 -8.82 -5.37 22.61
CA SER A 240 -8.51 -4.44 23.69
C SER A 240 -8.91 -5.03 25.05
N GLN A 241 -10.09 -5.61 25.18
CA GLN A 241 -10.58 -6.22 26.43
C GLN A 241 -9.72 -7.41 26.87
N ALA A 242 -9.17 -8.17 25.93
CA ALA A 242 -8.24 -9.26 26.20
C ALA A 242 -6.83 -8.80 26.61
N GLY A 243 -6.54 -7.49 26.56
CA GLY A 243 -5.22 -6.94 26.93
C GLY A 243 -4.26 -6.71 25.76
N VAL A 244 -4.71 -6.85 24.51
CA VAL A 244 -3.88 -6.56 23.33
C VAL A 244 -3.61 -5.06 23.25
N LYS A 245 -2.34 -4.66 23.15
CA LYS A 245 -1.98 -3.26 22.90
C LYS A 245 -2.29 -2.89 21.45
N ILE A 246 -3.17 -1.91 21.24
CA ILE A 246 -3.65 -1.50 19.92
C ILE A 246 -3.29 -0.03 19.64
N GLU A 247 -2.55 0.22 18.55
CA GLU A 247 -2.15 1.57 18.14
C GLU A 247 -2.58 1.89 16.70
N LEU A 248 -3.41 2.91 16.53
CA LEU A 248 -4.03 3.24 15.24
C LEU A 248 -3.66 4.65 14.78
N VAL A 249 -3.22 4.77 13.53
CA VAL A 249 -3.04 6.04 12.85
C VAL A 249 -4.15 6.20 11.83
N VAL A 250 -5.13 7.08 12.10
CA VAL A 250 -6.34 7.26 11.28
C VAL A 250 -6.48 8.72 10.87
N ARG A 251 -6.24 9.01 9.59
CA ARG A 251 -6.23 10.41 9.10
C ARG A 251 -7.62 11.01 8.82
N GLY A 252 -8.63 10.16 8.60
CA GLY A 252 -9.96 10.54 8.12
C GLY A 252 -11.07 10.09 9.06
N ILE A 253 -12.10 9.44 8.51
CA ILE A 253 -13.27 9.01 9.29
C ILE A 253 -12.84 7.91 10.29
N CYS A 254 -13.12 8.09 11.57
CA CYS A 254 -12.93 7.08 12.60
C CYS A 254 -14.21 6.93 13.43
N CYS A 255 -14.87 5.78 13.32
CA CYS A 255 -16.06 5.45 14.11
C CYS A 255 -15.74 4.74 15.44
N LEU A 256 -14.46 4.38 15.65
CA LEU A 256 -13.98 3.74 16.88
C LEU A 256 -13.52 4.81 17.87
N LYS A 257 -14.00 4.71 19.13
CA LYS A 257 -13.57 5.57 20.22
C LYS A 257 -12.45 4.88 21.02
N PRO A 258 -11.30 5.53 21.25
CA PRO A 258 -10.23 4.98 22.08
C PRO A 258 -10.53 5.19 23.57
N GLN A 259 -9.91 4.42 24.46
CA GLN A 259 -9.89 4.69 25.90
C GLN A 259 -11.29 4.76 26.57
N VAL A 260 -12.27 4.02 26.03
CA VAL A 260 -13.58 3.85 26.68
C VAL A 260 -13.44 2.73 27.69
N GLU A 261 -13.71 3.05 28.96
CA GLU A 261 -13.54 2.15 30.11
C GLU A 261 -14.22 0.79 29.90
N GLY A 262 -13.45 -0.29 29.99
CA GLY A 262 -13.90 -1.66 29.85
C GLY A 262 -14.12 -2.14 28.41
N TYR A 263 -13.85 -1.31 27.40
CA TYR A 263 -14.06 -1.63 25.98
C TYR A 263 -12.83 -1.37 25.13
N THR A 264 -12.24 -0.17 25.22
CA THR A 264 -11.13 0.26 24.35
C THR A 264 -9.95 0.85 25.13
N ASP A 265 -9.78 0.44 26.39
CA ASP A 265 -8.70 0.87 27.31
C ASP A 265 -7.30 0.71 26.71
N ASN A 266 -7.08 -0.30 25.86
CA ASN A 266 -5.79 -0.59 25.24
C ASN A 266 -5.66 -0.03 23.81
N ILE A 267 -6.64 0.77 23.36
CA ILE A 267 -6.63 1.38 22.02
C ILE A 267 -6.19 2.84 22.10
N ARG A 268 -5.08 3.16 21.45
CA ARG A 268 -4.62 4.52 21.19
C ARG A 268 -4.87 4.90 19.73
N ILE A 269 -5.46 6.06 19.48
CA ILE A 269 -5.72 6.57 18.13
C ILE A 269 -5.05 7.93 17.95
N VAL A 270 -4.27 8.08 16.87
CA VAL A 270 -3.67 9.34 16.45
C VAL A 270 -4.15 9.68 15.03
N SER A 271 -4.45 10.96 14.79
CA SER A 271 -4.75 11.50 13.47
C SER A 271 -3.71 12.52 13.06
N ILE A 272 -3.12 12.37 11.89
CA ILE A 272 -2.14 13.33 11.36
C ILE A 272 -2.71 13.98 10.11
N VAL A 273 -2.82 15.31 10.15
CA VAL A 273 -3.15 16.14 8.99
C VAL A 273 -2.06 17.20 8.87
N GLY A 274 -1.20 17.02 7.87
CA GLY A 274 0.00 17.83 7.69
C GLY A 274 0.11 18.43 6.29
N ARG A 275 1.35 18.62 5.85
CA ARG A 275 1.71 19.07 4.51
C ARG A 275 1.25 18.07 3.44
N TYR A 276 1.50 16.79 3.69
CA TYR A 276 1.11 15.70 2.80
C TYR A 276 -0.19 15.05 3.29
N LEU A 277 -0.97 14.51 2.36
CA LEU A 277 -2.14 13.73 2.69
C LEU A 277 -1.70 12.31 3.04
N GLU A 278 -1.83 11.95 4.31
CA GLU A 278 -1.52 10.60 4.77
C GLU A 278 -2.38 9.57 4.05
N HIS A 279 -1.81 8.68 3.21
CA HIS A 279 -2.61 7.80 2.35
C HIS A 279 -2.23 6.32 2.40
N SER A 280 -1.01 6.01 2.83
CA SER A 280 -0.53 4.65 2.97
C SER A 280 -1.33 3.89 4.01
N ARG A 281 -1.64 2.61 3.71
CA ARG A 281 -2.20 1.70 4.69
C ARG A 281 -1.21 0.61 5.04
N ILE A 282 -1.03 0.39 6.34
CA ILE A 282 -0.10 -0.58 6.90
C ILE A 282 -0.82 -1.32 8.02
N TYR A 283 -0.73 -2.65 8.05
CA TYR A 283 -1.25 -3.48 9.14
C TYR A 283 -0.10 -4.21 9.80
N ILE A 284 -0.10 -4.27 11.12
CA ILE A 284 0.96 -4.88 11.93
C ILE A 284 0.31 -5.73 13.00
N ALA A 285 0.73 -6.99 13.13
CA ALA A 285 0.33 -7.85 14.23
C ALA A 285 1.54 -8.63 14.77
N GLY A 286 1.58 -8.82 16.08
CA GLY A 286 2.63 -9.54 16.79
C GLY A 286 3.83 -8.68 17.15
N THR A 287 4.57 -9.15 18.16
CA THR A 287 5.82 -8.56 18.63
C THR A 287 7.03 -9.34 18.11
N GLU A 288 8.18 -8.65 18.04
CA GLU A 288 9.48 -9.23 17.69
C GLU A 288 9.46 -10.25 16.53
N ASN A 289 9.74 -11.52 16.82
CA ASN A 289 9.84 -12.61 15.86
C ASN A 289 8.48 -13.04 15.27
N ARG A 290 7.35 -12.70 15.93
CA ARG A 290 5.98 -12.94 15.43
C ARG A 290 5.47 -11.80 14.54
N ARG A 291 6.20 -10.68 14.47
CA ARG A 291 5.75 -9.47 13.77
C ARG A 291 5.50 -9.73 12.29
N ARG A 292 4.25 -9.55 11.88
CA ARG A 292 3.81 -9.54 10.48
C ARG A 292 3.44 -8.11 10.09
N VAL A 293 3.93 -7.66 8.94
CA VAL A 293 3.64 -6.32 8.41
C VAL A 293 3.09 -6.46 6.99
N TYR A 294 1.99 -5.77 6.72
CA TYR A 294 1.36 -5.72 5.41
C TYR A 294 1.24 -4.27 4.95
N ILE A 295 1.44 -4.02 3.67
CA ILE A 295 0.95 -2.78 3.02
C ILE A 295 -0.36 -3.08 2.31
N SER A 296 -1.27 -2.12 2.25
CA SER A 296 -2.61 -2.35 1.72
C SER A 296 -3.17 -1.20 0.89
N SER A 297 -4.00 -1.56 -0.07
CA SER A 297 -4.86 -0.61 -0.80
C SER A 297 -6.18 -0.31 -0.06
N ALA A 298 -6.57 -1.17 0.90
CA ALA A 298 -7.81 -1.10 1.66
C ALA A 298 -7.72 -0.29 2.96
N ASP A 299 -8.80 0.41 3.29
CA ASP A 299 -9.09 0.90 4.62
C ASP A 299 -9.97 -0.09 5.39
N PHE A 300 -10.18 0.13 6.69
CA PHE A 300 -11.12 -0.64 7.50
C PHE A 300 -12.55 -0.10 7.36
N MET A 301 -13.04 -0.04 6.12
CA MET A 301 -14.42 0.32 5.81
C MET A 301 -15.10 -0.84 5.08
N THR A 302 -16.39 -1.08 5.36
CA THR A 302 -17.19 -2.16 4.74
C THR A 302 -17.08 -2.18 3.22
N ARG A 303 -17.02 -1.00 2.58
CA ARG A 303 -16.87 -0.91 1.13
C ARG A 303 -15.52 -1.45 0.62
N ASN A 304 -14.44 -1.32 1.39
CA ASN A 304 -13.12 -1.81 1.01
C ASN A 304 -12.96 -3.30 1.35
N THR A 305 -13.51 -3.72 2.49
CA THR A 305 -13.39 -5.10 2.97
C THR A 305 -14.36 -6.07 2.29
N ILE A 306 -15.51 -5.61 1.78
CA ILE A 306 -16.59 -6.47 1.27
C ILE A 306 -17.04 -6.12 -0.16
N HIS A 307 -16.95 -4.86 -0.58
CA HIS A 307 -17.56 -4.41 -1.85
C HIS A 307 -16.54 -3.98 -2.92
N ARG A 308 -15.25 -4.25 -2.70
CA ARG A 308 -14.16 -3.91 -3.62
C ARG A 308 -13.17 -5.04 -3.74
N VAL A 309 -12.47 -5.05 -4.86
CA VAL A 309 -11.23 -5.80 -5.01
C VAL A 309 -10.09 -4.91 -4.54
N GLU A 310 -9.53 -5.28 -3.40
CA GLU A 310 -8.39 -4.64 -2.77
C GLU A 310 -7.33 -5.72 -2.51
N VAL A 311 -6.07 -5.31 -2.45
CA VAL A 311 -4.94 -6.20 -2.17
C VAL A 311 -4.14 -5.62 -1.01
N ALA A 312 -3.79 -6.48 -0.05
CA ALA A 312 -2.71 -6.24 0.89
C ALA A 312 -1.57 -7.25 0.66
N ALA A 313 -0.34 -6.79 0.68
CA ALA A 313 0.85 -7.60 0.47
C ALA A 313 1.70 -7.67 1.74
N PRO A 314 2.15 -8.87 2.15
CA PRO A 314 3.08 -9.01 3.26
C PRO A 314 4.45 -8.48 2.86
N ILE A 315 5.11 -7.75 3.77
CA ILE A 315 6.52 -7.45 3.64
C ILE A 315 7.30 -8.63 4.22
N LEU A 316 8.05 -9.35 3.38
CA LEU A 316 8.77 -10.56 3.79
C LEU A 316 10.22 -10.27 4.21
N ASP A 317 10.86 -9.29 3.58
CA ASP A 317 12.19 -8.81 3.96
C ASP A 317 12.21 -8.19 5.36
N LYS A 318 13.18 -8.57 6.18
CA LYS A 318 13.28 -8.14 7.59
C LYS A 318 13.57 -6.63 7.71
N LYS A 319 14.42 -6.07 6.84
CA LYS A 319 14.77 -4.64 6.88
C LYS A 319 13.57 -3.80 6.45
N LEU A 320 12.87 -4.19 5.40
CA LEU A 320 11.67 -3.49 4.94
C LEU A 320 10.53 -3.58 5.96
N LYS A 321 10.39 -4.72 6.67
CA LYS A 321 9.45 -4.87 7.79
C LYS A 321 9.74 -3.86 8.89
N GLU A 322 10.99 -3.72 9.30
CA GLU A 322 11.38 -2.75 10.32
C GLU A 322 11.11 -1.32 9.85
N GLN A 323 11.48 -0.98 8.62
CA GLN A 323 11.21 0.35 8.05
C GLN A 323 9.72 0.72 8.07
N ALA A 324 8.85 -0.22 7.70
CA ALA A 324 7.41 0.01 7.72
C ALA A 324 6.85 0.11 9.16
N PHE A 325 7.38 -0.68 10.10
CA PHE A 325 7.03 -0.58 11.51
C PHE A 325 7.47 0.76 12.10
N GLU A 326 8.71 1.17 11.89
CA GLU A 326 9.25 2.46 12.34
C GLU A 326 8.46 3.63 11.77
N LEU A 327 7.99 3.55 10.52
CA LEU A 327 7.12 4.57 9.94
C LEU A 327 5.82 4.73 10.74
N VAL A 328 5.17 3.63 11.14
CA VAL A 328 3.96 3.68 11.97
C VAL A 328 4.28 4.24 13.35
N GLN A 329 5.39 3.81 13.97
CA GLN A 329 5.83 4.33 15.27
C GLN A 329 6.15 5.83 15.23
N LEU A 330 6.80 6.30 14.17
CA LEU A 330 7.07 7.71 13.94
C LEU A 330 5.79 8.53 13.80
N CYS A 331 4.77 8.00 13.12
CA CYS A 331 3.46 8.64 13.11
C CYS A 331 2.82 8.68 14.51
N LEU A 332 2.93 7.61 15.29
CA LEU A 332 2.37 7.55 16.65
C LEU A 332 3.11 8.46 17.65
N SER A 333 4.38 8.78 17.39
CA SER A 333 5.19 9.70 18.19
C SER A 333 5.14 11.15 17.73
N ASP A 334 4.50 11.43 16.58
CA ASP A 334 4.28 12.80 16.14
C ASP A 334 3.54 13.58 17.22
N ASN A 335 4.07 14.75 17.58
CA ASN A 335 3.45 15.65 18.53
C ASN A 335 3.18 17.04 17.93
N VAL A 336 3.68 17.34 16.72
CA VAL A 336 3.51 18.64 16.05
C VAL A 336 2.22 18.73 15.24
N LYS A 337 1.88 17.66 14.52
CA LYS A 337 0.71 17.57 13.61
C LYS A 337 -0.32 16.56 14.07
N ALA A 338 0.07 15.64 14.94
CA ALA A 338 -0.83 14.69 15.56
C ALA A 338 -1.97 15.37 16.33
N ARG A 339 -3.13 14.73 16.25
CA ARG A 339 -4.23 14.89 17.18
C ARG A 339 -4.52 13.55 17.82
N ILE A 340 -4.63 13.54 19.14
CA ILE A 340 -4.84 12.33 19.94
C ILE A 340 -6.35 12.17 20.17
N GLY A 341 -6.88 11.00 19.80
CA GLY A 341 -8.29 10.66 20.03
C GLY A 341 -8.59 10.52 21.52
N GLN A 342 -9.70 11.10 21.94
CA GLN A 342 -10.19 11.10 23.32
C GLN A 342 -11.37 10.14 23.50
N PRO A 343 -11.69 9.69 24.74
CA PRO A 343 -12.82 8.80 25.04
C PRO A 343 -14.19 9.29 24.55
N ASP A 344 -14.39 10.61 24.50
CA ASP A 344 -15.63 11.22 24.03
C ASP A 344 -15.79 11.20 22.49
N GLY A 345 -14.69 10.91 21.77
CA GLY A 345 -14.60 10.93 20.31
C GLY A 345 -14.00 12.22 19.72
N THR A 346 -13.59 13.17 20.57
CA THR A 346 -12.87 14.37 20.13
C THR A 346 -11.39 14.07 19.86
N PHE A 347 -10.72 15.00 19.17
CA PHE A 347 -9.31 14.89 18.81
C PHE A 347 -8.60 16.17 19.19
N ILE A 348 -7.64 16.08 20.12
CA ILE A 348 -6.92 17.23 20.67
C ILE A 348 -5.46 17.24 20.23
N HIS A 349 -4.87 18.43 20.08
CA HIS A 349 -3.45 18.57 19.83
C HIS A 349 -2.62 18.27 21.09
N CYS A 350 -1.34 17.92 20.92
CA CYS A 350 -0.41 17.85 22.05
C CYS A 350 -0.19 19.25 22.63
N GLU A 351 -0.40 19.43 23.93
CA GLU A 351 -0.45 20.75 24.58
C GLU A 351 0.93 21.27 25.06
N SER A 352 2.01 20.50 24.91
CA SER A 352 3.33 20.87 25.44
C SER A 352 4.46 20.40 24.52
N ILE A 353 4.82 21.23 23.54
CA ILE A 353 5.86 20.94 22.56
C ILE A 353 6.92 22.03 22.66
N THR A 354 8.16 21.63 22.91
CA THR A 354 9.34 22.48 22.75
C THR A 354 10.04 22.13 21.45
N ASP A 355 10.88 23.03 20.91
CA ASP A 355 11.65 22.74 19.70
C ASP A 355 12.52 21.48 19.85
N GLU A 356 13.04 21.22 21.06
CA GLU A 356 13.86 20.03 21.38
C GLU A 356 13.06 18.72 21.39
N THR A 357 11.76 18.79 21.69
CA THR A 357 10.87 17.62 21.77
C THR A 357 9.99 17.46 20.54
N ALA A 358 10.07 18.39 19.58
CA ALA A 358 9.21 18.42 18.41
C ALA A 358 9.48 17.24 17.46
N VAL A 359 8.48 16.37 17.33
CA VAL A 359 8.44 15.27 16.37
C VAL A 359 7.39 15.59 15.32
N ASN A 360 7.84 15.89 14.12
CA ASN A 360 7.00 16.01 12.93
C ASN A 360 7.34 14.86 11.98
N ALA A 361 6.46 13.87 11.91
CA ALA A 361 6.68 12.64 11.16
C ALA A 361 6.96 12.90 9.68
N GLN A 362 6.25 13.86 9.06
CA GLN A 362 6.40 14.15 7.64
C GLN A 362 7.75 14.81 7.32
N GLU A 363 8.23 15.69 8.19
CA GLU A 363 9.53 16.35 8.02
C GLU A 363 10.69 15.38 8.31
N ILE A 364 10.55 14.52 9.32
CA ILE A 364 11.55 13.48 9.63
C ILE A 364 11.66 12.47 8.48
N GLN A 365 10.53 12.02 7.91
CA GLN A 365 10.55 11.12 6.74
C GLN A 365 11.22 11.76 5.53
N TYR A 366 10.99 13.06 5.30
CA TYR A 366 11.68 13.78 4.23
C TYR A 366 13.19 13.86 4.48
N ARG A 367 13.62 14.19 5.71
CA ARG A 367 15.04 14.26 6.07
C ARG A 367 15.72 12.90 5.91
N ARG A 368 15.10 11.81 6.38
CA ARG A 368 15.58 10.45 6.18
C ARG A 368 15.77 10.10 4.70
N ALA A 369 14.86 10.54 3.83
CA ALA A 369 14.98 10.32 2.39
C ALA A 369 16.13 11.14 1.76
N VAL A 370 16.41 12.35 2.26
CA VAL A 370 17.56 13.16 1.84
C VAL A 370 18.87 12.49 2.27
N GLU A 371 18.96 12.06 3.54
CA GLU A 371 20.13 11.34 4.06
C GLU A 371 20.38 10.04 3.27
N ALA A 372 19.31 9.28 2.98
CA ALA A 372 19.40 8.04 2.21
C ALA A 372 19.78 8.25 0.73
N SER A 373 19.65 9.47 0.19
CA SER A 373 20.08 9.78 -1.18
C SER A 373 21.59 10.00 -1.31
N GLY A 374 22.30 10.13 -0.18
CA GLY A 374 23.72 10.50 -0.16
C GLY A 374 23.97 11.96 -0.52
N GLN A 375 22.91 12.79 -0.60
CA GLN A 375 23.04 14.24 -0.65
C GLN A 375 23.17 14.74 0.79
N GLU A 376 24.40 14.87 1.29
CA GLU A 376 24.61 15.67 2.50
C GLU A 376 24.16 17.11 2.23
N SER A 377 23.43 17.66 3.20
CA SER A 377 22.75 18.96 3.18
C SER A 377 23.68 20.17 3.02
#